data_AF-A0A218NLQ0-F1
#
_entry.id   AF-A0A218NLQ0-F1
#
_cell.length_a   1.000
_cell.length_b   1.000
_cell.length_c   1.000
_cell.angle_alpha   90.00
_cell.angle_beta   90.00
_cell.angle_gamma   90.00
#
_symmetry.space_group_name_H-M   'P 1'
#
loop_
_entity.id
_entity.type
_entity.pdbx_description
1 polymer ?
#
loop_
_entity_poly.entity_id
_entity_poly.type
_entity_poly.pdbx_seq_one_letter_code
_entity_poly.pdbx_strand_id
1 'polypeptide(L)' 'MPISKRTIKNYVKEKYKVRISDDAIESIIKFLDSQAGKIAKEAVNNAKIKKHAMITHDDIEQAIIKNSVKVKKIE' A
#
# COMPACT_ATOMS: atom_id res chain seq x y z
N MET A 1 10.03 -9.33 1.43
CA MET A 1 11.09 -8.31 1.37
C MET A 1 10.45 -6.96 1.68
N PRO A 2 10.92 -6.23 2.71
CA PRO A 2 10.46 -4.86 2.93
C PRO A 2 10.88 -3.96 1.75
N ILE A 3 10.11 -2.90 1.50
CA ILE A 3 10.45 -1.89 0.48
C ILE A 3 11.82 -1.29 0.82
N SER A 4 12.76 -1.28 -0.14
CA SER A 4 14.11 -0.80 0.15
C SER A 4 14.13 0.71 0.41
N LYS A 5 14.86 1.14 1.44
CA LYS A 5 15.08 2.56 1.75
C LYS A 5 15.62 3.31 0.53
N ARG A 6 16.54 2.68 -0.21
CA ARG A 6 17.15 3.24 -1.43
C ARG A 6 16.12 3.53 -2.51
N THR A 7 15.13 2.65 -2.69
CA THR A 7 14.06 2.82 -3.68
C THR A 7 13.24 4.06 -3.38
N ILE A 8 12.81 4.25 -2.12
CA ILE A 8 12.03 5.42 -1.72
C ILE A 8 12.87 6.69 -1.83
N LYS A 9 14.13 6.65 -1.40
CA LYS A 9 15.06 7.77 -1.50
C LYS A 9 15.24 8.23 -2.95
N ASN A 10 15.46 7.30 -3.87
CA ASN A 10 15.60 7.58 -5.29
C ASN A 10 14.29 8.13 -5.87
N TYR A 11 13.15 7.51 -5.56
CA TYR A 11 11.84 7.98 -6.00
C TYR A 11 11.58 9.43 -5.60
N VAL A 12 11.82 9.79 -4.34
CA VAL A 12 11.61 11.16 -3.84
C VAL A 12 12.56 12.14 -4.53
N LYS A 13 13.84 11.78 -4.65
CA LYS A 13 14.85 12.61 -5.31
C LYS A 13 14.55 12.83 -6.79
N GLU A 14 14.15 11.79 -7.52
CA GLU A 14 13.93 11.86 -8.96
C GLU A 14 12.66 12.61 -9.31
N LYS A 15 11.57 12.32 -8.58
CA LYS A 15 10.24 12.86 -8.86
C LYS A 15 10.01 14.27 -8.30
N TYR A 16 10.52 14.53 -7.09
CA TYR A 16 10.26 15.81 -6.40
C TYR A 16 11.50 16.68 -6.28
N LYS A 17 12.67 16.22 -6.74
CA LYS A 17 13.94 16.97 -6.72
C LYS A 17 14.37 17.44 -5.32
N VAL A 18 13.91 16.76 -4.26
CA VAL A 18 14.25 17.04 -2.87
C VAL A 18 14.96 15.86 -2.20
N ARG A 19 15.75 16.16 -1.18
CA ARG A 19 16.33 15.13 -0.29
C ARG A 19 15.31 14.77 0.79
N ILE A 20 15.35 13.53 1.24
CA ILE A 20 14.52 13.02 2.33
C ILE A 20 15.45 12.37 3.36
N SER A 21 15.16 12.59 4.65
CA SER A 21 15.91 11.97 5.75
C SER A 21 15.62 10.48 5.84
N ASP A 22 16.56 9.73 6.40
CA ASP A 22 16.39 8.28 6.54
C ASP A 22 15.25 7.91 7.52
N ASP A 23 15.01 8.71 8.56
CA ASP A 23 13.89 8.53 9.50
C ASP A 23 12.52 8.79 8.83
N ALA A 24 12.43 9.78 7.95
CA ALA A 24 11.22 10.03 7.17
C ALA A 24 10.96 8.88 6.20
N ILE A 25 12.01 8.30 5.59
CA ILE A 25 11.89 7.10 4.75
C ILE A 25 11.35 5.93 5.59
N GLU A 26 11.84 5.70 6.80
CA GLU A 26 11.32 4.64 7.68
C GLU A 26 9.83 4.79 7.97
N SER A 27 9.39 6.03 8.19
CA SER A 27 7.98 6.33 8.45
C SER A 27 7.11 6.01 7.22
N ILE A 28 7.60 6.32 6.02
CA ILE A 28 6.94 5.95 4.76
C ILE A 28 6.87 4.43 4.61
N ILE A 29 7.96 3.70 4.87
CA ILE A 29 7.98 2.23 4.79
C ILE A 29 6.92 1.62 5.71
N LYS A 30 6.89 2.03 6.97
CA LYS A 30 5.89 1.54 7.95
C LYS A 30 4.46 1.82 7.49
N PHE A 31 4.22 3.01 6.94
CA PHE A 31 2.91 3.36 6.40
C PHE A 31 2.53 2.47 5.20
N LEU A 32 3.43 2.30 4.24
CA LEU A 32 3.20 1.48 3.05
C LEU A 32 2.96 0.00 3.41
N ASP A 33 3.76 -0.56 4.32
CA ASP A 33 3.58 -1.93 4.80
C ASP A 33 2.21 -2.12 5.48
N SER A 34 1.79 -1.14 6.29
CA SER A 34 0.47 -1.14 6.93
C SER A 34 -0.67 -1.09 5.90
N GLN A 35 -0.58 -0.21 4.90
CA GLN A 35 -1.60 -0.10 3.85
C GLN A 35 -1.64 -1.36 2.97
N ALA A 36 -0.48 -1.87 2.56
CA ALA A 36 -0.35 -3.09 1.78
C ALA A 36 -0.95 -4.28 2.54
N GLY A 37 -0.70 -4.40 3.85
CA GLY A 37 -1.29 -5.43 4.69
C GLY A 37 -2.82 -5.38 4.75
N LYS A 38 -3.41 -4.18 4.85
CA LYS A 38 -4.87 -3.99 4.82
C LYS A 38 -5.47 -4.39 3.48
N ILE A 39 -4.86 -3.93 2.38
CA ILE A 39 -5.31 -4.25 1.02
C ILE A 39 -5.20 -5.76 0.77
N ALA A 40 -4.07 -6.38 1.10
CA ALA A 40 -3.87 -7.81 0.93
C ALA A 40 -4.89 -8.63 1.73
N LYS A 41 -5.17 -8.25 2.99
CA LYS A 41 -6.17 -8.93 3.82
C LYS A 41 -7.56 -8.86 3.21
N GLU A 42 -7.97 -7.70 2.70
CA GLU A 42 -9.28 -7.53 2.06
C GLU A 42 -9.34 -8.26 0.70
N ALA A 43 -8.27 -8.23 -0.10
CA ALA A 43 -8.21 -8.94 -1.37
C ALA A 43 -8.28 -10.47 -1.18
N VAL A 44 -7.64 -11.00 -0.14
CA VAL A 44 -7.77 -12.41 0.25
C VAL A 44 -9.22 -12.74 0.59
N ASN A 45 -9.92 -11.87 1.32
CA ASN A 45 -11.33 -12.08 1.66
C ASN A 45 -12.21 -12.06 0.40
N ASN A 46 -11.97 -11.13 -0.52
CA ASN A 46 -12.69 -11.06 -1.80
C ASN A 46 -12.51 -12.34 -2.62
N ALA A 47 -11.26 -12.81 -2.76
CA ALA A 47 -10.94 -14.03 -3.46
C ALA A 47 -11.62 -15.26 -2.82
N LYS A 48 -11.65 -15.34 -1.48
CA LYS A 48 -12.36 -16.41 -0.75
C LYS A 48 -13.86 -16.40 -1.01
N ILE A 49 -14.50 -15.23 -0.99
CA ILE A 49 -15.95 -15.09 -1.23
C ILE A 49 -16.30 -15.51 -2.66
N LYS A 50 -15.47 -15.13 -3.64
CA LYS A 50 -15.64 -15.49 -5.05
C LYS A 50 -15.16 -16.90 -5.39
N LYS A 51 -14.62 -17.64 -4.41
CA LYS A 51 -14.03 -18.99 -4.56
C LYS A 51 -12.91 -19.05 -5.61
N HIS A 52 -12.14 -17.97 -5.74
CA HIS A 52 -10.95 -17.97 -6.58
C HIS A 52 -9.82 -18.76 -5.91
N ALA A 53 -9.09 -19.55 -6.71
CA ALA A 53 -7.90 -20.28 -6.24
C ALA A 53 -6.70 -19.35 -5.99
N MET A 54 -6.71 -18.15 -6.57
CA MET A 54 -5.68 -17.13 -6.43
C MET A 54 -6.29 -15.73 -6.34
N ILE A 55 -5.58 -14.79 -5.74
CA ILE A 55 -5.99 -13.39 -5.71
C ILE A 55 -5.87 -12.82 -7.13
N THR A 56 -6.95 -12.24 -7.63
CA THR A 56 -6.98 -11.62 -8.96
C THR A 56 -6.78 -10.11 -8.89
N HIS A 57 -6.58 -9.49 -10.05
CA HIS A 57 -6.52 -8.04 -10.17
C HIS A 57 -7.79 -7.36 -9.62
N ASP A 58 -8.98 -7.87 -9.95
CA ASP A 58 -10.27 -7.33 -9.47
C ASP A 58 -10.38 -7.40 -7.93
N ASP A 59 -9.87 -8.47 -7.32
CA ASP A 59 -9.87 -8.59 -5.85
C ASP A 59 -9.02 -7.51 -5.17
N ILE A 60 -7.90 -7.13 -5.80
CA ILE A 60 -7.02 -6.03 -5.36
C ILE A 60 -7.68 -4.68 -5.60
N GLU A 61 -8.26 -4.42 -6.77
CA GLU A 61 -8.92 -3.14 -7.05
C GLU A 61 -10.08 -2.87 -6.09
N GLN A 62 -10.93 -3.88 -5.86
CA GLN A 62 -12.02 -3.78 -4.90
C GLN A 62 -11.52 -3.52 -3.48
N ALA A 63 -10.41 -4.18 -3.10
CA ALA A 63 -9.77 -3.93 -1.81
C ALA A 63 -9.21 -2.51 -1.69
N ILE A 64 -8.60 -1.96 -2.75
CA ILE A 64 -8.11 -0.58 -2.78
C ILE A 64 -9.29 0.39 -2.60
N ILE A 65 -10.33 0.28 -3.43
CA ILE A 65 -11.52 1.15 -3.38
C ILE A 65 -12.12 1.17 -1.97
N LYS A 66 -12.31 -0.02 -1.37
CA LYS A 66 -12.87 -0.15 -0.02
C LYS A 66 -12.01 0.53 1.05
N ASN A 67 -10.69 0.47 0.94
CA ASN A 67 -9.78 1.09 1.91
C ASN A 67 -9.64 2.60 1.68
N SER A 68 -9.71 3.09 0.44
CA SER A 68 -9.70 4.52 0.11
C SER A 68 -10.93 5.26 0.65
N VAL A 69 -12.10 4.62 0.64
CA VAL A 69 -13.35 5.21 1.18
C VAL A 69 -13.27 5.41 2.70
N LYS A 70 -12.54 4.55 3.43
CA LYS A 70 -12.42 4.65 4.90
C LYS A 70 -11.58 5.84 5.35
N VAL A 71 -10.68 6.37 4.51
CA VAL A 71 -9.84 7.54 4.85
C VAL A 71 -10.63 8.85 4.82
N LYS A 72 -11.76 8.91 4.09
CA LYS A 72 -12.59 10.13 3.98
C LYS A 72 -13.54 10.37 5.17
N LYS A 73 -13.71 9.41 6.09
CA LYS A 73 -14.54 9.60 7.30
C LYS A 73 -13.68 10.14 8.46
N ILE A 74 -13.25 11.38 8.34
CA ILE A 74 -12.86 12.22 9.47
C ILE A 74 -13.42 13.61 9.14
N GLU A 75 -14.69 13.82 9.50
CA GLU A 75 -15.31 15.13 9.69
C GLU A 75 -15.34 15.43 11.19
#